data_AF-A0A256ZJ30-F1
#
_entry.id   AF-A0A256ZJ30-F1
#
_cell.length_a   1.000
_cell.length_b   1.000
_cell.length_c   1.000
_cell.angle_alpha   90.00
_cell.angle_beta   90.00
_cell.angle_gamma   90.00
#
_symmetry.space_group_name_H-M   'P 1'
#
loop_
_entity.id
_entity.type
_entity.pdbx_description
1 polymer ?
#
loop_
_entity_poly.entity_id
_entity_poly.type
_entity_poly.pdbx_seq_one_letter_code
_entity_poly.pdbx_strand_id
1 'polypeptide(L)'
;IVNPGLLAKAIEEASPVKRKVKEISVSDVKSLSSLLIEKLGPPSFKEDLVSRIKGADKTQVAADALSGLSAFFNPTSIAIVGLKYAAKFVSLVRERRKEEYKSFLEMWKRKVEESFSEEKLSKIVSDVGLESIKEALEDEGMATIIYDIIGTPCELFAPLFVANLADELGEFLLIVDGASHFSKFRWAVETLSSTSDEHPGLRLACYLHTGGIPAYEKLPEFVRSFSERRMAILDISPSYVDVICEGRPASFRAALLRALEDAARERLSGNLAFVLYDSSSEPLPTLVKIKPGVLGRLKKALKGILRRS
;
A
#
# COMPACT_ATOMS: atom_id res chain seq x y z
N ILE A 1 -12.41 4.57 -14.74
CA ILE A 1 -11.34 5.00 -15.69
C ILE A 1 -10.06 5.25 -14.91
N VAL A 2 -8.96 4.53 -15.16
CA VAL A 2 -7.70 4.77 -14.42
C VAL A 2 -7.03 6.05 -14.94
N ASN A 3 -6.75 7.02 -14.06
CA ASN A 3 -5.95 8.20 -14.40
C ASN A 3 -4.60 7.76 -15.02
N PRO A 4 -4.33 8.05 -16.30
CA PRO A 4 -3.11 7.58 -16.98
C PRO A 4 -1.82 8.05 -16.30
N GLY A 5 -1.84 9.22 -15.66
CA GLY A 5 -0.69 9.71 -14.89
C GLY A 5 -0.42 8.89 -13.63
N LEU A 6 -1.47 8.49 -12.91
CA LEU A 6 -1.33 7.62 -11.73
C LEU A 6 -0.90 6.21 -12.12
N LEU A 7 -1.45 5.66 -13.21
CA LEU A 7 -1.02 4.36 -13.74
C LEU A 7 0.46 4.37 -14.14
N ALA A 8 0.94 5.45 -14.77
CA ALA A 8 2.35 5.61 -15.11
C ALA A 8 3.22 5.58 -13.85
N LYS A 9 2.92 6.41 -12.85
CA LYS A 9 3.64 6.42 -11.57
C LYS A 9 3.62 5.05 -10.90
N ALA A 10 2.47 4.37 -10.90
CA ALA A 10 2.33 3.04 -10.33
C ALA A 10 3.25 2.02 -11.01
N ILE A 11 3.32 2.03 -12.35
CA ILE A 11 4.19 1.13 -13.11
C ILE A 11 5.66 1.46 -12.89
N GLU A 12 6.04 2.74 -12.91
CA GLU A 12 7.42 3.18 -12.69
C GLU A 12 7.93 2.79 -11.29
N GLU A 13 7.08 2.95 -10.28
CA GLU A 13 7.41 2.56 -8.90
C GLU A 13 7.39 1.05 -8.68
N ALA A 14 6.48 0.34 -9.36
CA ALA A 14 6.38 -1.11 -9.29
C ALA A 14 7.48 -1.83 -10.09
N SER A 15 8.11 -1.15 -11.04
CA SER A 15 9.13 -1.73 -11.91
C SER A 15 10.40 -2.07 -11.15
N PRO A 16 10.86 -3.34 -11.18
CA PRO A 16 12.13 -3.76 -10.58
C PRO A 16 13.32 -2.95 -11.09
N VAL A 17 13.27 -2.55 -12.36
CA VAL A 17 14.27 -1.70 -13.01
C VAL A 17 13.68 -0.31 -13.22
N LYS A 18 14.41 0.76 -12.94
CA LYS A 18 13.98 2.14 -13.18
C LYS A 18 13.75 2.35 -14.67
N ARG A 19 12.49 2.31 -15.07
CA ARG A 19 12.01 2.52 -16.43
C ARG A 19 11.02 3.66 -16.40
N LYS A 20 11.19 4.64 -17.28
CA LYS A 20 10.21 5.71 -17.45
C LYS A 20 9.07 5.26 -18.35
N VAL A 21 7.87 5.72 -18.05
CA VAL A 21 6.67 5.57 -18.87
C VAL A 21 6.41 6.93 -19.52
N LYS A 22 6.74 7.06 -20.80
CA LYS A 22 6.69 8.36 -21.51
C LYS A 22 5.26 8.79 -21.85
N GLU A 23 4.45 7.86 -22.35
CA GLU A 23 3.02 8.04 -22.67
C GLU A 23 2.31 6.69 -22.50
N ILE A 24 1.12 6.73 -21.88
CA ILE A 24 0.25 5.57 -21.75
C ILE A 24 -0.85 5.69 -22.80
N SER A 25 -0.67 5.06 -23.97
CA SER A 25 -1.76 4.80 -24.90
C SER A 25 -2.35 3.42 -24.60
N VAL A 26 -3.02 3.29 -23.46
CA VAL A 26 -3.75 2.05 -23.13
C VAL A 26 -5.16 2.22 -23.68
N SER A 27 -5.37 1.72 -24.91
CA SER A 27 -6.66 1.72 -25.59
C SER A 27 -7.49 0.49 -25.25
N ASP A 28 -6.86 -0.58 -24.76
CA ASP A 28 -7.49 -1.87 -24.48
C ASP A 28 -6.68 -2.70 -23.47
N VAL A 29 -7.24 -3.81 -23.00
CA VAL A 29 -6.58 -4.74 -22.06
C VAL A 29 -5.29 -5.31 -22.65
N LYS A 30 -5.21 -5.48 -23.96
CA LYS A 30 -4.05 -6.04 -24.67
C LYS A 30 -2.84 -5.10 -24.65
N SER A 31 -3.05 -3.83 -24.90
CA SER A 31 -2.02 -2.78 -24.79
C SER A 31 -1.57 -2.61 -23.34
N LEU A 32 -2.49 -2.70 -22.36
CA LEU A 32 -2.13 -2.72 -20.94
C LEU A 32 -1.26 -3.92 -20.56
N SER A 33 -1.65 -5.12 -20.99
CA SER A 33 -0.90 -6.36 -20.80
C SER A 33 0.53 -6.21 -21.33
N SER A 34 0.65 -5.77 -22.58
CA SER A 34 1.94 -5.58 -23.25
C SER A 34 2.82 -4.58 -22.50
N LEU A 35 2.24 -3.46 -22.05
CA LEU A 35 2.95 -2.44 -21.26
C LEU A 35 3.44 -2.99 -19.91
N LEU A 36 2.57 -3.67 -19.16
CA LEU A 36 2.93 -4.24 -17.86
C LEU A 36 4.00 -5.31 -17.99
N ILE A 37 3.92 -6.18 -19.00
CA ILE A 37 4.93 -7.20 -19.27
C ILE A 37 6.27 -6.55 -19.64
N GLU A 38 6.26 -5.53 -20.50
CA GLU A 38 7.47 -4.81 -20.89
C GLU A 38 8.13 -4.13 -19.67
N LYS A 39 7.34 -3.44 -18.83
CA LYS A 39 7.88 -2.63 -17.73
C LYS A 39 8.21 -3.44 -16.50
N LEU A 40 7.39 -4.43 -16.13
CA LEU A 40 7.59 -5.24 -14.92
C LEU A 40 8.40 -6.53 -15.18
N GLY A 41 8.68 -6.84 -16.44
CA GLY A 41 9.52 -7.95 -16.86
C GLY A 41 11.00 -7.76 -16.52
N PRO A 42 11.84 -8.80 -16.73
CA PRO A 42 13.27 -8.76 -16.43
C PRO A 42 14.02 -7.65 -17.19
N PRO A 43 15.23 -7.26 -16.74
CA PRO A 43 16.09 -6.34 -17.48
C PRO A 43 16.42 -6.87 -18.89
N SER A 44 16.44 -5.97 -19.86
CA SER A 44 16.93 -6.24 -21.21
C SER A 44 18.45 -6.39 -21.24
N PHE A 45 18.98 -7.01 -22.29
CA PHE A 45 20.42 -7.19 -22.46
C PHE A 45 21.21 -5.87 -22.48
N LYS A 46 20.62 -4.79 -23.00
CA LYS A 46 21.23 -3.45 -22.99
C LYS A 46 21.28 -2.88 -21.57
N GLU A 47 20.22 -3.05 -20.79
CA GLU A 47 20.18 -2.64 -19.37
C GLU A 47 21.18 -3.46 -18.54
N ASP A 48 21.30 -4.76 -18.80
CA ASP A 48 22.28 -5.67 -18.17
C ASP A 48 23.73 -5.32 -18.56
N LEU A 49 23.99 -4.94 -19.83
CA LEU A 49 25.31 -4.49 -20.25
C LEU A 49 25.73 -3.18 -19.58
N VAL A 50 24.82 -2.20 -19.52
CA VAL A 50 25.11 -0.90 -18.90
C VAL A 50 25.36 -1.06 -17.40
N SER A 51 24.63 -1.96 -16.71
CA SER A 51 24.88 -2.24 -15.29
C SER A 51 26.22 -2.93 -15.06
N ARG A 52 26.61 -3.86 -15.94
CA ARG A 52 27.92 -4.53 -15.89
C ARG A 52 29.09 -3.60 -16.19
N ILE A 53 28.92 -2.68 -17.14
CA ILE A 53 29.96 -1.70 -17.51
C ILE A 53 30.16 -0.66 -16.40
N LYS A 54 29.08 -0.15 -15.79
CA LYS A 54 29.20 0.79 -14.66
C LYS A 54 29.71 0.14 -13.36
N GLY A 55 29.47 -1.15 -13.15
CA GLY A 55 30.00 -1.90 -12.01
C GLY A 55 31.46 -2.38 -12.18
N ALA A 56 32.08 -2.14 -13.34
CA ALA A 56 33.43 -2.61 -13.65
C ALA A 56 34.54 -1.60 -13.26
N ASP A 57 34.19 -0.38 -12.84
CA ASP A 57 35.19 0.61 -12.43
C ASP A 57 35.55 0.48 -10.94
N LYS A 58 36.72 -0.14 -10.73
CA LYS A 58 37.63 -0.13 -9.54
C LYS A 58 37.16 -0.73 -8.20
N THR A 59 37.84 -1.83 -7.86
CA THR A 59 38.36 -2.24 -6.54
C THR A 59 37.87 -1.51 -5.27
N GLN A 60 36.63 -1.74 -4.85
CA GLN A 60 36.22 -1.83 -3.44
C GLN A 60 34.92 -2.65 -3.36
N VAL A 61 35.09 -3.95 -3.16
CA VAL A 61 34.06 -4.97 -3.46
C VAL A 61 33.20 -5.25 -2.23
N ALA A 62 32.01 -4.65 -2.21
CA ALA A 62 30.73 -5.22 -1.72
C ALA A 62 29.63 -4.15 -1.71
N ALA A 63 29.97 -2.95 -1.21
CA ALA A 63 29.06 -1.81 -1.14
C ALA A 63 28.81 -1.20 -2.54
N ASP A 64 29.85 -1.04 -3.36
CA ASP A 64 29.74 -0.38 -4.67
C ASP A 64 29.00 -1.19 -5.74
N ALA A 65 29.02 -2.53 -5.65
CA ALA A 65 28.20 -3.37 -6.53
C ALA A 65 26.70 -3.24 -6.21
N LEU A 66 26.35 -3.08 -4.92
CA LEU A 66 24.97 -2.78 -4.50
C LEU A 66 24.58 -1.34 -4.86
N SER A 67 25.49 -0.38 -4.76
CA SER A 67 25.30 1.02 -5.18
C SER A 67 25.16 1.17 -6.71
N GLY A 68 25.95 0.41 -7.47
CA GLY A 68 25.88 0.39 -8.93
C GLY A 68 24.58 -0.26 -9.45
N LEU A 69 24.06 -1.26 -8.74
CA LEU A 69 22.76 -1.85 -9.03
C LEU A 69 21.60 -0.97 -8.51
N SER A 70 21.71 -0.32 -7.35
CA SER A 70 20.66 0.59 -6.83
C SER A 70 20.43 1.84 -7.70
N ALA A 71 21.38 2.19 -8.57
CA ALA A 71 21.19 3.17 -9.64
C ALA A 71 20.09 2.74 -10.63
N PHE A 72 19.94 1.44 -10.88
CA PHE A 72 19.01 0.86 -11.85
C PHE A 72 17.83 0.12 -11.23
N PHE A 73 17.93 -0.38 -10.00
CA PHE A 73 16.83 -1.06 -9.32
C PHE A 73 16.01 -0.07 -8.50
N ASN A 74 14.68 -0.20 -8.54
CA ASN A 74 13.82 0.62 -7.69
C ASN A 74 13.66 -0.06 -6.31
N PRO A 75 14.05 0.59 -5.20
CA PRO A 75 13.93 0.02 -3.85
C PRO A 75 12.49 -0.42 -3.51
N THR A 76 11.51 0.28 -4.04
CA THR A 76 10.08 0.04 -3.86
C THR A 76 9.60 -1.27 -4.47
N SER A 77 10.13 -1.65 -5.63
CA SER A 77 9.74 -2.84 -6.38
C SER A 77 10.49 -4.11 -5.94
N ILE A 78 11.60 -3.96 -5.20
CA ILE A 78 12.21 -5.04 -4.41
C ILE A 78 11.17 -5.66 -3.46
N ALA A 79 10.15 -4.92 -3.04
CA ALA A 79 9.05 -5.44 -2.24
C ALA A 79 7.90 -6.10 -3.05
N ILE A 80 7.78 -5.92 -4.38
CA ILE A 80 6.73 -6.55 -5.23
C ILE A 80 7.19 -7.91 -5.78
N VAL A 81 8.45 -8.00 -6.20
CA VAL A 81 9.02 -9.26 -6.71
C VAL A 81 9.66 -10.07 -5.57
N GLY A 82 9.78 -9.47 -4.38
CA GLY A 82 10.24 -10.10 -3.16
C GLY A 82 11.73 -9.89 -2.96
N LEU A 83 12.10 -9.43 -1.76
CA LEU A 83 13.48 -9.38 -1.26
C LEU A 83 14.27 -10.64 -1.62
N LYS A 84 13.62 -11.81 -1.65
CA LYS A 84 14.19 -13.09 -2.09
C LYS A 84 14.64 -13.11 -3.56
N TYR A 85 13.89 -12.53 -4.49
CA TYR A 85 14.24 -12.53 -5.92
C TYR A 85 15.33 -11.52 -6.23
N ALA A 86 15.28 -10.32 -5.63
CA ALA A 86 16.36 -9.34 -5.75
C ALA A 86 17.66 -9.85 -5.10
N ALA A 87 17.59 -10.42 -3.89
CA ALA A 87 18.74 -11.04 -3.23
C ALA A 87 19.28 -12.23 -4.04
N LYS A 88 18.40 -13.07 -4.60
CA LYS A 88 18.78 -14.18 -5.48
C LYS A 88 19.44 -13.66 -6.76
N PHE A 89 18.87 -12.67 -7.44
CA PHE A 89 19.47 -12.01 -8.60
C PHE A 89 20.88 -11.48 -8.29
N VAL A 90 21.03 -10.72 -7.20
CA VAL A 90 22.32 -10.19 -6.76
C VAL A 90 23.32 -11.31 -6.45
N SER A 91 22.89 -12.38 -5.76
CA SER A 91 23.75 -13.54 -5.48
C SER A 91 24.19 -14.25 -6.75
N LEU A 92 23.28 -14.44 -7.72
CA LEU A 92 23.56 -15.14 -8.98
C LEU A 92 24.52 -14.34 -9.88
N VAL A 93 24.36 -13.02 -9.92
CA VAL A 93 25.28 -12.11 -10.64
C VAL A 93 26.65 -12.11 -9.95
N ARG A 94 26.69 -12.00 -8.62
CA ARG A 94 27.94 -12.01 -7.82
C ARG A 94 28.72 -13.32 -8.00
N GLU A 95 28.02 -14.45 -7.96
CA GLU A 95 28.62 -15.78 -8.07
C GLU A 95 28.87 -16.22 -9.53
N ARG A 96 28.57 -15.35 -10.51
CA ARG A 96 28.76 -15.59 -11.95
C ARG A 96 28.13 -16.90 -12.45
N ARG A 97 27.03 -17.34 -11.82
CA ARG A 97 26.33 -18.58 -12.18
C ARG A 97 25.45 -18.37 -13.41
N LYS A 98 26.04 -18.46 -14.60
CA LYS A 98 25.37 -18.13 -15.88
C LYS A 98 24.09 -18.92 -16.12
N GLU A 99 24.08 -20.22 -15.82
CA GLU A 99 22.93 -21.11 -16.03
C GLU A 99 21.78 -20.76 -15.09
N GLU A 100 22.06 -20.68 -13.78
CA GLU A 100 21.07 -20.31 -12.77
C GLU A 100 20.51 -18.90 -13.01
N TYR A 101 21.36 -17.96 -13.46
CA TYR A 101 20.93 -16.62 -13.85
C TYR A 101 19.94 -16.64 -15.03
N LYS A 102 20.23 -17.38 -16.10
CA LYS A 102 19.30 -17.53 -17.23
C LYS A 102 17.96 -18.12 -16.78
N SER A 103 18.00 -19.20 -16.00
CA SER A 103 16.80 -19.84 -15.46
C SER A 103 15.96 -18.89 -14.60
N PHE A 104 16.62 -18.00 -13.86
CA PHE A 104 15.96 -16.99 -13.03
C PHE A 104 15.24 -15.94 -13.87
N LEU A 105 15.88 -15.43 -14.94
CA LEU A 105 15.25 -14.46 -15.84
C LEU A 105 14.06 -15.06 -16.59
N GLU A 106 14.16 -16.32 -17.03
CA GLU A 106 13.06 -17.03 -17.69
C GLU A 106 11.88 -17.24 -16.73
N MET A 107 12.14 -17.66 -15.49
CA MET A 107 11.12 -17.79 -14.46
C MET A 107 10.45 -16.44 -14.16
N TRP A 108 11.21 -15.35 -14.04
CA TRP A 108 10.65 -14.00 -13.83
C TRP A 108 9.74 -13.64 -15.01
N LYS A 109 10.27 -13.72 -16.24
CA LYS A 109 9.50 -13.42 -17.46
C LYS A 109 8.17 -14.17 -17.48
N ARG A 110 8.21 -15.49 -17.28
CA ARG A 110 7.01 -16.34 -17.25
C ARG A 110 6.02 -15.87 -16.17
N LYS A 111 6.49 -15.59 -14.95
CA LYS A 111 5.61 -15.14 -13.86
C LYS A 111 4.90 -13.82 -14.18
N VAL A 112 5.61 -12.88 -14.81
CA VAL A 112 5.04 -11.58 -15.23
C VAL A 112 4.03 -11.78 -16.35
N GLU A 113 4.37 -12.54 -17.39
CA GLU A 113 3.46 -12.88 -18.49
C GLU A 113 2.20 -13.60 -18.00
N GLU A 114 2.34 -14.57 -17.09
CA GLU A 114 1.21 -15.26 -16.49
C GLU A 114 0.36 -14.34 -15.61
N SER A 115 0.96 -13.40 -14.87
CA SER A 115 0.23 -12.51 -13.95
C SER A 115 -0.54 -11.42 -14.70
N PHE A 116 0.01 -10.95 -15.83
CA PHE A 116 -0.54 -9.86 -16.62
C PHE A 116 -1.09 -10.32 -17.98
N SER A 117 -1.39 -11.61 -18.14
CA SER A 117 -2.12 -12.12 -19.31
C SER A 117 -3.43 -11.35 -19.51
N GLU A 118 -3.86 -11.21 -20.77
CA GLU A 118 -5.11 -10.51 -21.13
C GLU A 118 -6.31 -11.09 -20.38
N GLU A 119 -6.37 -12.41 -20.25
CA GLU A 119 -7.44 -13.09 -19.50
C GLU A 119 -7.50 -12.65 -18.03
N LYS A 120 -6.36 -12.58 -17.34
CA LYS A 120 -6.34 -12.15 -15.92
C LYS A 120 -6.60 -10.66 -15.76
N LEU A 121 -6.02 -9.83 -16.63
CA LEU A 121 -6.22 -8.39 -16.57
C LEU A 121 -7.67 -8.00 -16.87
N SER A 122 -8.35 -8.72 -17.77
CA SER A 122 -9.77 -8.49 -18.05
C SER A 122 -10.69 -8.74 -16.85
N LYS A 123 -10.21 -9.47 -15.82
CA LYS A 123 -10.95 -9.69 -14.55
C LYS A 123 -10.70 -8.58 -13.53
N ILE A 124 -9.70 -7.72 -13.75
CA ILE A 124 -9.28 -6.65 -12.82
C ILE A 124 -9.64 -5.27 -13.39
N VAL A 125 -9.53 -5.12 -14.71
CA VAL A 125 -9.71 -3.86 -15.41
C VAL A 125 -10.93 -3.97 -16.31
N SER A 126 -11.82 -2.99 -16.17
CA SER A 126 -13.04 -2.85 -16.96
C SER A 126 -13.08 -1.47 -17.60
N ASP A 127 -13.70 -1.39 -18.77
CA ASP A 127 -14.12 -0.14 -19.43
C ASP A 127 -15.46 0.38 -18.91
N VAL A 128 -16.22 -0.48 -18.20
CA VAL A 128 -17.44 -0.11 -17.49
C VAL A 128 -17.07 0.68 -16.23
N GLY A 129 -17.75 1.81 -16.01
CA GLY A 129 -17.59 2.66 -14.83
C GLY A 129 -18.00 2.00 -13.51
N LEU A 130 -17.85 2.72 -12.40
CA LEU A 130 -18.13 2.21 -11.06
C LEU A 130 -19.61 2.31 -10.64
N GLU A 131 -20.55 2.56 -11.56
CA GLU A 131 -22.00 2.68 -11.31
C GLU A 131 -22.57 1.55 -10.45
N SER A 132 -22.28 0.29 -10.75
CA SER A 132 -22.78 -0.85 -9.96
C SER A 132 -22.29 -0.84 -8.51
N ILE A 133 -21.08 -0.33 -8.26
CA ILE A 133 -20.53 -0.16 -6.91
C ILE A 133 -21.18 1.05 -6.23
N LYS A 134 -21.42 2.13 -6.98
CA LYS A 134 -22.09 3.32 -6.50
C LYS A 134 -23.52 3.00 -6.05
N GLU A 135 -24.31 2.30 -6.87
CA GLU A 135 -25.67 1.87 -6.53
C GLU A 135 -25.67 1.03 -5.24
N ALA A 136 -24.73 0.09 -5.10
CA ALA A 136 -24.59 -0.71 -3.88
C ALA A 136 -24.19 0.11 -2.65
N LEU A 137 -23.49 1.23 -2.84
CA LEU A 137 -23.03 2.11 -1.76
C LEU A 137 -24.06 3.16 -1.34
N GLU A 138 -24.96 3.58 -2.24
CA GLU A 138 -26.04 4.52 -1.94
C GLU A 138 -26.98 4.00 -0.83
N ASP A 139 -27.17 2.68 -0.76
CA ASP A 139 -28.01 2.05 0.27
C ASP A 139 -27.33 1.96 1.65
N GLU A 140 -26.01 1.75 1.69
CA GLU A 140 -25.28 1.42 2.92
C GLU A 140 -24.44 2.59 3.48
N GLY A 141 -24.10 3.58 2.64
CA GLY A 141 -23.32 4.76 3.01
C GLY A 141 -21.84 4.51 3.36
N MET A 142 -21.39 3.25 3.33
CA MET A 142 -20.00 2.85 3.59
C MET A 142 -19.59 1.58 2.84
N ALA A 143 -18.31 1.47 2.51
CA ALA A 143 -17.68 0.23 2.03
C ALA A 143 -16.41 -0.09 2.81
N THR A 144 -16.13 -1.37 2.96
CA THR A 144 -14.83 -1.87 3.43
C THR A 144 -14.13 -2.62 2.31
N ILE A 145 -12.91 -2.21 2.00
CA ILE A 145 -12.06 -2.82 0.98
C ILE A 145 -11.12 -3.80 1.69
N ILE A 146 -11.27 -5.07 1.34
CA ILE A 146 -10.44 -6.18 1.81
C ILE A 146 -9.76 -6.78 0.57
N TYR A 147 -8.45 -6.98 0.64
CA TYR A 147 -7.68 -7.53 -0.46
C TYR A 147 -6.61 -8.50 0.04
N ASP A 148 -6.30 -9.49 -0.78
CA ASP A 148 -5.25 -10.49 -0.52
C ASP A 148 -4.31 -10.58 -1.72
N ILE A 149 -3.68 -9.45 -2.05
CA ILE A 149 -2.77 -9.31 -3.19
C ILE A 149 -1.37 -8.84 -2.78
N ILE A 150 -1.10 -8.79 -1.48
CA ILE A 150 0.18 -8.33 -0.93
C ILE A 150 1.31 -9.28 -1.38
N GLY A 151 2.40 -8.72 -1.91
CA GLY A 151 3.53 -9.49 -2.42
C GLY A 151 3.29 -10.13 -3.79
N THR A 152 2.20 -9.79 -4.47
CA THR A 152 1.92 -10.19 -5.85
C THR A 152 2.21 -9.03 -6.82
N PRO A 153 2.46 -9.32 -8.11
CA PRO A 153 2.59 -8.26 -9.12
C PRO A 153 1.37 -7.34 -9.22
N CYS A 154 0.19 -7.83 -8.83
CA CYS A 154 -1.07 -7.09 -8.88
C CYS A 154 -1.24 -6.08 -7.73
N GLU A 155 -0.35 -6.08 -6.72
CA GLU A 155 -0.43 -5.20 -5.55
C GLU A 155 -0.54 -3.70 -5.92
N LEU A 156 0.04 -3.29 -7.06
CA LEU A 156 -0.05 -1.91 -7.56
C LEU A 156 -1.49 -1.47 -7.88
N PHE A 157 -2.40 -2.40 -8.14
CA PHE A 157 -3.79 -2.08 -8.48
C PHE A 157 -4.65 -1.74 -7.26
N ALA A 158 -4.29 -2.19 -6.05
CA ALA A 158 -5.09 -1.88 -4.85
C ALA A 158 -5.17 -0.37 -4.56
N PRO A 159 -4.04 0.38 -4.45
CA PRO A 159 -4.14 1.83 -4.25
C PRO A 159 -4.74 2.55 -5.47
N LEU A 160 -4.58 2.03 -6.70
CA LEU A 160 -5.21 2.61 -7.89
C LEU A 160 -6.72 2.46 -7.84
N PHE A 161 -7.21 1.33 -7.35
CA PHE A 161 -8.64 1.10 -7.16
C PHE A 161 -9.21 2.07 -6.14
N VAL A 162 -8.53 2.29 -5.01
CA VAL A 162 -8.96 3.28 -4.00
C VAL A 162 -8.98 4.69 -4.58
N ALA A 163 -7.96 5.08 -5.36
CA ALA A 163 -7.93 6.39 -6.01
C ALA A 163 -9.09 6.55 -7.03
N ASN A 164 -9.38 5.55 -7.85
CA ASN A 164 -10.50 5.60 -8.79
C ASN A 164 -11.86 5.66 -8.05
N LEU A 165 -12.01 4.92 -6.95
CA LEU A 165 -13.20 5.01 -6.12
C LEU A 165 -13.35 6.41 -5.53
N ALA A 166 -12.25 7.05 -5.13
CA ALA A 166 -12.29 8.43 -4.65
C ALA A 166 -12.70 9.44 -5.72
N ASP A 167 -12.25 9.23 -6.96
CA ASP A 167 -12.57 10.09 -8.11
C ASP A 167 -14.03 9.94 -8.57
N GLU A 168 -14.55 8.70 -8.60
CA GLU A 168 -15.86 8.38 -9.18
C GLU A 168 -17.00 8.33 -8.16
N LEU A 169 -16.70 8.06 -6.88
CA LEU A 169 -17.71 7.96 -5.83
C LEU A 169 -17.80 9.27 -5.03
N GLY A 170 -19.04 9.70 -4.79
CA GLY A 170 -19.36 10.91 -4.03
C GLY A 170 -19.24 10.74 -2.51
N GLU A 171 -20.29 11.08 -1.77
CA GLU A 171 -20.26 11.18 -0.31
C GLU A 171 -20.31 9.85 0.45
N PHE A 172 -19.25 9.04 0.36
CA PHE A 172 -19.18 7.73 1.02
C PHE A 172 -18.03 7.62 2.02
N LEU A 173 -18.19 6.72 3.01
CA LEU A 173 -17.09 6.29 3.86
C LEU A 173 -16.43 5.04 3.26
N LEU A 174 -15.20 5.17 2.80
CA LEU A 174 -14.36 4.06 2.38
C LEU A 174 -13.42 3.67 3.51
N ILE A 175 -13.45 2.40 3.90
CA ILE A 175 -12.54 1.82 4.88
C ILE A 175 -11.59 0.89 4.14
N VAL A 176 -10.29 1.10 4.27
CA VAL A 176 -9.28 0.25 3.62
C VAL A 176 -8.55 -0.55 4.67
N ASP A 177 -8.73 -1.87 4.63
CA ASP A 177 -7.96 -2.79 5.46
C ASP A 177 -6.52 -2.92 4.94
N GLY A 178 -5.55 -3.12 5.83
CA GLY A 178 -4.14 -3.33 5.46
C GLY A 178 -3.47 -2.16 4.74
N ALA A 179 -4.04 -0.95 4.76
CA ALA A 179 -3.58 0.22 3.99
C ALA A 179 -2.09 0.57 4.20
N SER A 180 -1.47 0.13 5.30
CA SER A 180 -0.03 0.23 5.53
C SER A 180 0.84 -0.35 4.41
N HIS A 181 0.35 -1.31 3.63
CA HIS A 181 1.06 -1.86 2.47
C HIS A 181 1.15 -0.88 1.30
N PHE A 182 0.25 0.11 1.22
CA PHE A 182 0.30 1.14 0.19
C PHE A 182 1.51 2.06 0.37
N SER A 183 2.05 2.17 1.59
CA SER A 183 3.26 2.95 1.90
C SER A 183 4.54 2.47 1.23
N LYS A 184 4.46 1.33 0.55
CA LYS A 184 5.47 0.92 -0.41
C LYS A 184 5.56 1.89 -1.58
N PHE A 185 4.43 2.36 -2.07
CA PHE A 185 4.32 3.27 -3.21
C PHE A 185 4.22 4.71 -2.73
N ARG A 186 5.18 5.55 -3.11
CA ARG A 186 5.20 6.96 -2.76
C ARG A 186 3.99 7.69 -3.35
N TRP A 187 3.70 7.47 -4.64
CA TRP A 187 2.52 8.07 -5.27
C TRP A 187 1.23 7.74 -4.52
N ALA A 188 1.10 6.53 -3.96
CA ALA A 188 -0.12 6.12 -3.26
C ALA A 188 -0.28 6.88 -1.95
N VAL A 189 0.80 7.07 -1.19
CA VAL A 189 0.77 7.88 0.03
C VAL A 189 0.43 9.32 -0.30
N GLU A 190 1.05 9.90 -1.32
CA GLU A 190 0.78 11.29 -1.75
C GLU A 190 -0.68 11.47 -2.15
N THR A 191 -1.20 10.63 -3.06
CA THR A 191 -2.58 10.71 -3.57
C THR A 191 -3.63 10.45 -2.49
N LEU A 192 -3.45 9.41 -1.68
CA LEU A 192 -4.45 9.06 -0.65
C LEU A 192 -4.47 10.05 0.52
N SER A 193 -3.33 10.68 0.81
CA SER A 193 -3.24 11.71 1.85
C SER A 193 -3.91 13.03 1.42
N SER A 194 -3.95 13.34 0.12
CA SER A 194 -4.63 14.54 -0.41
C SER A 194 -6.11 14.32 -0.74
N THR A 195 -6.57 13.07 -0.73
CA THR A 195 -7.94 12.71 -1.15
C THR A 195 -9.03 13.49 -0.40
N SER A 196 -8.88 13.72 0.91
CA SER A 196 -9.89 14.46 1.68
C SER A 196 -9.99 15.94 1.31
N ASP A 197 -8.91 16.52 0.79
CA ASP A 197 -8.87 17.92 0.36
C ASP A 197 -9.34 18.06 -1.10
N GLU A 198 -9.02 17.07 -1.95
CA GLU A 198 -9.41 17.01 -3.37
C GLU A 198 -10.88 16.59 -3.56
N HIS A 199 -11.40 15.72 -2.67
CA HIS A 199 -12.74 15.14 -2.73
C HIS A 199 -13.46 15.32 -1.38
N PRO A 200 -13.96 16.53 -1.06
CA PRO A 200 -14.50 16.85 0.27
C PRO A 200 -15.71 16.01 0.70
N GLY A 201 -16.41 15.38 -0.27
CA GLY A 201 -17.50 14.44 0.01
C GLY A 201 -17.03 13.07 0.48
N LEU A 202 -15.86 12.61 0.02
CA LEU A 202 -15.35 11.29 0.31
C LEU A 202 -14.64 11.25 1.66
N ARG A 203 -14.99 10.28 2.50
CA ARG A 203 -14.29 10.01 3.76
C ARG A 203 -13.49 8.74 3.62
N LEU A 204 -12.17 8.83 3.78
CA LEU A 204 -11.26 7.69 3.74
C LEU A 204 -10.77 7.35 5.15
N ALA A 205 -10.96 6.11 5.57
CA ALA A 205 -10.42 5.55 6.80
C ALA A 205 -9.45 4.42 6.47
N CYS A 206 -8.20 4.55 6.90
CA CYS A 206 -7.13 3.59 6.63
C CYS A 206 -6.78 2.80 7.88
N TYR A 207 -6.85 1.46 7.81
CA TYR A 207 -6.32 0.60 8.86
C TYR A 207 -4.82 0.39 8.66
N LEU A 208 -4.03 1.08 9.48
CA LEU A 208 -2.57 1.13 9.35
C LEU A 208 -1.91 0.21 10.40
N HIS A 209 -1.38 -0.92 9.94
CA HIS A 209 -0.51 -1.74 10.76
C HIS A 209 0.85 -1.05 10.92
N THR A 210 1.39 -1.03 12.13
CA THR A 210 2.72 -0.46 12.42
C THR A 210 3.71 -1.50 12.95
N GLY A 211 3.23 -2.70 13.28
CA GLY A 211 4.03 -3.86 13.69
C GLY A 211 3.74 -5.06 12.79
N GLY A 212 4.72 -5.97 12.67
CA GLY A 212 4.57 -7.20 11.88
C GLY A 212 4.62 -7.03 10.36
N ILE A 213 4.96 -5.83 9.88
CA ILE A 213 5.06 -5.51 8.44
C ILE A 213 6.47 -5.00 8.10
N PRO A 214 6.87 -4.99 6.80
CA PRO A 214 8.12 -4.38 6.37
C PRO A 214 8.20 -2.90 6.76
N ALA A 215 9.41 -2.42 7.05
CA ALA A 215 9.67 -1.01 7.32
C ALA A 215 9.62 -0.20 6.01
N TYR A 216 8.42 0.15 5.56
CA TYR A 216 8.22 0.98 4.38
C TYR A 216 8.63 2.43 4.67
N GLU A 217 9.44 3.01 3.78
CA GLU A 217 9.99 4.37 3.92
C GLU A 217 8.90 5.43 4.11
N LYS A 218 7.76 5.28 3.42
CA LYS A 218 6.66 6.26 3.44
C LYS A 218 5.57 5.98 4.47
N LEU A 219 5.70 4.92 5.27
CA LEU A 219 4.69 4.62 6.29
C LEU A 219 4.61 5.68 7.41
N PRO A 220 5.72 6.25 7.91
CA PRO A 220 5.65 7.35 8.88
C PRO A 220 4.87 8.55 8.36
N GLU A 221 5.08 8.93 7.11
CA GLU A 221 4.36 10.03 6.45
C GLU A 221 2.86 9.70 6.34
N PHE A 222 2.51 8.47 5.96
CA PHE A 222 1.13 8.05 5.83
C PHE A 222 0.40 7.99 7.17
N VAL A 223 1.06 7.47 8.22
CA VAL A 223 0.55 7.49 9.60
C VAL A 223 0.33 8.93 10.07
N ARG A 224 1.28 9.83 9.80
CA ARG A 224 1.16 11.25 10.18
C ARG A 224 -0.06 11.90 9.53
N SER A 225 -0.23 11.75 8.21
CA SER A 225 -1.38 12.31 7.48
C SER A 225 -2.71 11.82 8.04
N PHE A 226 -2.86 10.51 8.25
CA PHE A 226 -4.10 9.91 8.75
C PHE A 226 -4.30 10.02 10.27
N SER A 227 -3.36 10.62 11.01
CA SER A 227 -3.49 10.86 12.46
C SER A 227 -3.62 12.32 12.85
N GLU A 228 -3.47 13.24 11.90
CA GLU A 228 -3.46 14.69 12.17
C GLU A 228 -4.78 15.19 12.75
N ARG A 229 -5.92 14.77 12.16
CA ARG A 229 -7.25 15.23 12.58
C ARG A 229 -7.95 14.23 13.49
N ARG A 230 -8.05 12.97 13.05
CA ARG A 230 -8.79 11.92 13.75
C ARG A 230 -8.05 10.60 13.67
N MET A 231 -7.94 9.88 14.78
CA MET A 231 -7.39 8.52 14.80
C MET A 231 -7.98 7.68 15.91
N ALA A 232 -8.06 6.37 15.66
CA ALA A 232 -8.32 5.36 16.68
C ALA A 232 -7.14 4.38 16.71
N ILE A 233 -6.54 4.17 17.88
CA ILE A 233 -5.36 3.33 18.07
C ILE A 233 -5.71 2.16 18.99
N LEU A 234 -5.77 0.96 18.41
CA LEU A 234 -5.84 -0.28 19.18
C LEU A 234 -4.48 -0.63 19.78
N ASP A 235 -3.45 -0.55 18.95
CA ASP A 235 -2.07 -0.79 19.31
C ASP A 235 -1.14 -0.04 18.34
N ILE A 236 0.12 0.15 18.72
CA ILE A 236 1.10 0.83 17.88
C ILE A 236 2.54 0.39 18.20
N SER A 237 3.35 0.23 17.16
CA SER A 237 4.79 0.03 17.35
C SER A 237 5.42 1.27 18.00
N PRO A 238 6.33 1.12 18.99
CA PRO A 238 6.92 2.25 19.71
C PRO A 238 7.53 3.33 18.82
N SER A 239 8.12 2.96 17.68
CA SER A 239 8.74 3.91 16.73
C SER A 239 7.75 4.90 16.11
N TYR A 240 6.45 4.59 16.10
CA TYR A 240 5.41 5.46 15.54
C TYR A 240 4.75 6.35 16.59
N VAL A 241 5.06 6.17 17.88
CA VAL A 241 4.62 7.11 18.92
C VAL A 241 5.23 8.48 18.66
N ASP A 242 6.52 8.53 18.34
CA ASP A 242 7.21 9.80 18.02
C ASP A 242 6.66 10.42 16.74
N VAL A 243 6.32 9.61 15.72
CA VAL A 243 5.70 10.08 14.47
C VAL A 243 4.35 10.76 14.73
N ILE A 244 3.48 10.15 15.54
CA ILE A 244 2.16 10.73 15.88
C ILE A 244 2.31 11.99 16.73
N CYS A 245 3.30 12.03 17.62
CA CYS A 245 3.53 13.15 18.53
C CYS A 245 4.33 14.30 17.90
N GLU A 246 4.84 14.14 16.68
CA GLU A 246 5.66 15.14 16.01
C GLU A 246 4.88 16.46 15.84
N GLY A 247 5.51 17.58 16.22
CA GLY A 247 4.87 18.90 16.20
C GLY A 247 3.79 19.12 17.28
N ARG A 248 3.51 18.12 18.14
CA ARG A 248 2.51 18.23 19.20
C ARG A 248 3.13 18.54 20.57
N PRO A 249 2.39 19.15 21.51
CA PRO A 249 2.88 19.44 22.85
C PRO A 249 3.25 18.18 23.65
N ALA A 250 4.15 18.33 24.64
CA ALA A 250 4.52 17.23 25.53
C ALA A 250 3.32 16.65 26.31
N SER A 251 2.30 17.46 26.59
CA SER A 251 1.04 17.01 27.21
C SER A 251 0.28 16.02 26.32
N PHE A 252 0.30 16.20 25.00
CA PHE A 252 -0.29 15.27 24.05
C PHE A 252 0.42 13.91 24.11
N ARG A 253 1.75 13.90 24.08
CA ARG A 253 2.55 12.67 24.20
C ARG A 253 2.28 11.94 25.51
N ALA A 254 2.23 12.68 26.62
CA ALA A 254 1.94 12.10 27.94
C ALA A 254 0.53 11.49 28.00
N ALA A 255 -0.48 12.17 27.45
CA ALA A 255 -1.85 11.69 27.36
C ALA A 255 -1.95 10.42 26.49
N LEU A 256 -1.31 10.42 25.33
CA LEU A 256 -1.25 9.26 24.43
C LEU A 256 -0.66 8.03 25.13
N LEU A 257 0.50 8.17 25.76
CA LEU A 257 1.18 7.07 26.44
C LEU A 257 0.35 6.50 27.59
N ARG A 258 -0.25 7.37 28.42
CA ARG A 258 -1.15 6.94 29.50
C ARG A 258 -2.38 6.20 28.94
N ALA A 259 -3.00 6.74 27.90
CA ALA A 259 -4.18 6.12 27.29
C ALA A 259 -3.86 4.75 26.66
N LEU A 260 -2.68 4.60 26.04
CA LEU A 260 -2.20 3.33 25.49
C LEU A 260 -1.94 2.29 26.59
N GLU A 261 -1.31 2.69 27.70
CA GLU A 261 -1.10 1.82 28.86
C GLU A 261 -2.43 1.33 29.43
N ASP A 262 -3.37 2.23 29.66
CA ASP A 262 -4.68 1.88 30.20
C ASP A 262 -5.49 1.02 29.21
N ALA A 263 -5.43 1.31 27.91
CA ALA A 263 -6.05 0.48 26.86
C ALA A 263 -5.47 -0.94 26.86
N ALA A 264 -4.16 -1.10 27.01
CA ALA A 264 -3.52 -2.41 27.11
C ALA A 264 -3.97 -3.16 28.36
N ARG A 265 -4.05 -2.50 29.53
CA ARG A 265 -4.55 -3.10 30.78
C ARG A 265 -5.99 -3.61 30.66
N GLU A 266 -6.86 -2.82 30.01
CA GLU A 266 -8.25 -3.22 29.74
C GLU A 266 -8.33 -4.41 28.78
N ARG A 267 -7.53 -4.41 27.70
CA ARG A 267 -7.44 -5.54 26.76
C ARG A 267 -6.97 -6.83 27.44
N LEU A 268 -5.98 -6.75 28.31
CA LEU A 268 -5.52 -7.89 29.13
C LEU A 268 -6.59 -8.42 30.09
N SER A 269 -7.52 -7.56 30.51
CA SER A 269 -8.66 -7.92 31.34
C SER A 269 -9.86 -8.47 30.54
N GLY A 270 -9.71 -8.65 29.22
CA GLY A 270 -10.74 -9.20 28.33
C GLY A 270 -11.73 -8.18 27.77
N ASN A 271 -11.51 -6.87 27.97
CA ASN A 271 -12.34 -5.81 27.41
C ASN A 271 -11.82 -5.35 26.05
N LEU A 272 -12.70 -4.82 25.20
CA LEU A 272 -12.27 -4.10 24.01
C LEU A 272 -11.96 -2.64 24.42
N ALA A 273 -10.74 -2.20 24.19
CA ALA A 273 -10.32 -0.83 24.49
C ALA A 273 -9.35 -0.31 23.43
N PHE A 274 -9.44 0.98 23.13
CA PHE A 274 -8.60 1.69 22.18
C PHE A 274 -8.47 3.16 22.58
N VAL A 275 -7.46 3.84 22.04
CA VAL A 275 -7.29 5.27 22.20
C VAL A 275 -7.97 5.99 21.05
N LEU A 276 -8.76 7.02 21.33
CA LEU A 276 -9.39 7.87 20.33
C LEU A 276 -8.77 9.27 20.41
N TYR A 277 -8.59 9.89 19.26
CA TYR A 277 -8.23 11.30 19.16
C TYR A 277 -9.06 11.95 18.05
N ASP A 278 -9.60 13.13 18.33
CA ASP A 278 -10.30 13.98 17.37
C ASP A 278 -10.01 15.45 17.70
N SER A 279 -9.19 16.08 16.85
CA SER A 279 -8.74 17.46 17.05
C SER A 279 -9.87 18.48 17.16
N SER A 280 -11.07 18.16 16.64
CA SER A 280 -12.22 19.06 16.67
C SER A 280 -13.02 19.01 17.96
N SER A 281 -13.03 17.86 18.65
CA SER A 281 -13.87 17.63 19.83
C SER A 281 -13.04 17.51 21.12
N GLU A 282 -11.91 16.82 21.07
CA GLU A 282 -11.03 16.58 22.21
C GLU A 282 -9.56 16.79 21.82
N PRO A 283 -8.87 17.81 22.36
CA PRO A 283 -7.51 18.14 21.95
C PRO A 283 -6.45 17.13 22.43
N LEU A 284 -6.83 16.18 23.31
CA LEU A 284 -5.96 15.16 23.85
C LEU A 284 -6.52 13.76 23.57
N PRO A 285 -5.68 12.74 23.35
CA PRO A 285 -6.14 11.38 23.14
C PRO A 285 -6.79 10.82 24.41
N THR A 286 -7.92 10.13 24.24
CA THR A 286 -8.71 9.57 25.34
C THR A 286 -8.94 8.08 25.16
N LEU A 287 -9.16 7.41 26.29
CA LEU A 287 -9.41 5.97 26.32
C LEU A 287 -10.89 5.68 26.08
N VAL A 288 -11.18 4.86 25.07
CA VAL A 288 -12.51 4.31 24.82
C VAL A 288 -12.53 2.86 25.30
N LYS A 289 -13.51 2.54 26.17
CA LYS A 289 -13.74 1.19 26.69
C LYS A 289 -15.09 0.68 26.21
N ILE A 290 -15.10 -0.45 25.53
CA ILE A 290 -16.32 -1.14 25.10
C ILE A 290 -16.50 -2.40 25.95
N LYS A 291 -17.49 -2.35 26.84
CA LYS A 291 -17.85 -3.51 27.66
C LYS A 291 -18.43 -4.63 26.78
N PRO A 292 -18.15 -5.92 27.05
CA PRO A 292 -18.64 -7.06 26.25
C PRO A 292 -20.17 -7.06 26.02
N GLY A 293 -20.94 -6.61 27.01
CA GLY A 293 -22.41 -6.51 26.92
C GLY A 293 -22.93 -5.45 25.93
N VAL A 294 -22.08 -4.52 25.47
CA VAL A 294 -22.42 -3.55 24.42
C VAL A 294 -22.19 -4.16 23.03
N LEU A 295 -21.09 -4.90 22.83
CA LEU A 295 -20.82 -5.65 21.60
C LEU A 295 -21.90 -6.72 21.34
N GLY A 296 -22.38 -7.40 22.39
CA GLY A 296 -23.49 -8.34 22.26
C GLY A 296 -24.81 -7.69 21.81
N ARG A 297 -25.04 -6.42 22.19
CA ARG A 297 -26.20 -5.63 21.73
C ARG A 297 -26.02 -5.14 20.30
N LEU A 298 -24.83 -4.68 19.93
CA LEU A 298 -24.50 -4.24 18.57
C LEU A 298 -24.56 -5.41 17.57
N LYS A 299 -24.03 -6.58 17.94
CA LYS A 299 -24.12 -7.81 17.13
C LYS A 299 -25.56 -8.31 16.97
N LYS A 300 -26.42 -8.14 18.00
CA LYS A 300 -27.85 -8.43 17.91
C LYS A 300 -28.60 -7.41 17.03
N ALA A 301 -28.23 -6.13 17.10
CA ALA A 301 -28.79 -5.08 16.25
C ALA A 301 -28.43 -5.31 14.77
N LEU A 302 -27.15 -5.57 14.48
CA LEU A 302 -26.68 -5.90 13.12
C LEU A 302 -27.32 -7.18 12.57
N LYS A 303 -27.47 -8.24 13.39
CA LYS A 303 -28.23 -9.44 13.00
C LYS A 303 -29.72 -9.20 12.80
N GLY A 304 -30.30 -8.18 13.45
CA GLY A 304 -31.70 -7.80 13.28
C GLY A 304 -31.96 -7.05 11.98
N ILE A 305 -30.95 -6.31 11.49
CA ILE A 305 -30.97 -5.60 10.21
C ILE A 305 -30.75 -6.60 9.06
N LEU A 306 -29.74 -7.48 9.16
CA LEU A 306 -29.45 -8.55 8.19
C LEU A 306 -30.53 -9.65 8.09
N ARG A 307 -31.53 -9.67 8.98
CA ARG A 307 -32.69 -10.58 8.90
C ARG A 307 -33.94 -9.94 8.31
N ARG A 308 -33.88 -8.63 8.01
CA ARG A 308 -35.00 -7.86 7.46
C ARG A 308 -34.78 -7.40 6.01
N SER A 309 -33.62 -7.70 5.41
CA SER A 309 -33.44 -7.80 3.95
C SER A 309 -33.65 -9.24 3.49
#